data_AF-A0A1X7TKF0-F1
#
_entry.id   AF-A0A1X7TKF0-F1
#
_cell.length_a   1.000
_cell.length_b   1.000
_cell.length_c   1.000
_cell.angle_alpha   90.00
_cell.angle_beta   90.00
_cell.angle_gamma   90.00
#
_symmetry.space_group_name_H-M   'P 1'
#
loop_
_entity.id
_entity.type
_entity.pdbx_description
1 polymer ?
#
loop_
_entity_poly.entity_id
_entity_poly.type
_entity_poly.pdbx_seq_one_letter_code
_entity_poly.pdbx_strand_id
1 'polypeptide(L)' 'EVSMVSNLNLAYLHMCLEDIFGTNEWFGSKNILFAGYFLQLPPVNGRPVFK' A
#
# COMPACT_ATOMS: atom_id res chain seq x y z
N GLU A 1 10.75 -1.45 0.66
CA GLU A 1 10.74 -0.13 0.02
C GLU A 1 9.32 0.41 -0.11
N VAL A 2 8.76 0.94 0.98
CA VAL A 2 7.39 1.51 1.00
C VAL A 2 7.28 2.85 0.26
N SER A 3 8.41 3.52 0.03
CA SER A 3 8.50 4.81 -0.68
C SER A 3 7.93 4.76 -2.09
N MET A 4 8.00 3.60 -2.75
CA MET A 4 7.50 3.39 -4.10
C MET A 4 6.06 2.86 -4.16
N VAL A 5 5.44 2.58 -3.00
CA VAL A 5 4.07 2.06 -2.93
C VAL A 5 3.10 3.23 -2.96
N SER A 6 2.16 3.22 -3.90
CA SER A 6 1.14 4.26 -3.98
C SER A 6 0.13 4.13 -2.83
N ASN A 7 -0.48 5.26 -2.42
CA ASN A 7 -1.53 5.25 -1.40
C ASN A 7 -2.72 4.38 -1.81
N LEU A 8 -3.03 4.29 -3.11
CA LEU A 8 -4.08 3.41 -3.63
C LEU A 8 -3.74 1.94 -3.44
N ASN A 9 -2.49 1.54 -3.70
CA ASN A 9 -2.05 0.16 -3.49
C ASN A 9 -2.07 -0.19 -1.99
N LEU A 10 -1.69 0.74 -1.12
CA LEU A 10 -1.73 0.54 0.33
C LEU A 10 -3.17 0.41 0.84
N ALA A 11 -4.09 1.25 0.35
CA ALA A 11 -5.51 1.17 0.67
C ALA A 11 -6.13 -0.14 0.16
N TYR A 12 -5.76 -0.57 -1.05
CA TYR A 12 -6.18 -1.85 -1.60
C TYR A 12 -5.73 -3.02 -0.74
N LEU A 13 -4.46 -3.03 -0.33
CA LEU A 13 -3.92 -4.05 0.57
C LEU A 13 -4.67 -4.08 1.91
N HIS A 14 -5.00 -2.92 2.48
CA HIS A 14 -5.83 -2.84 3.68
C HIS A 14 -7.21 -3.49 3.48
N MET A 15 -7.93 -3.14 2.41
CA MET A 15 -9.24 -3.72 2.09
C MET A 15 -9.18 -5.24 1.88
N CYS A 16 -8.15 -5.73 1.19
CA CYS A 16 -7.95 -7.17 1.03
C CYS A 16 -7.71 -7.88 2.36
N LEU A 17 -6.98 -7.26 3.29
CA LEU A 17 -6.73 -7.85 4.61
C LEU A 17 -7.99 -7.86 5.47
N GLU A 18 -8.81 -6.81 5.41
CA GLU A 18 -10.12 -6.80 6.07
C GLU A 18 -11.03 -7.92 5.56
N ASP A 19 -11.11 -8.11 4.24
CA ASP A 19 -11.91 -9.16 3.60
C ASP A 19 -11.43 -10.57 3.96
N ILE A 20 -10.11 -10.81 3.93
CA ILE A 20 -9.51 -12.11 4.25
C ILE A 20 -9.73 -12.47 5.73
N PHE A 21 -9.57 -11.51 6.65
CA PHE A 21 -9.65 -11.76 8.08
C PHE A 21 -11.03 -11.51 8.69
N GLY A 22 -11.99 -11.01 7.91
CA GLY A 22 -13.37 -10.78 8.34
C GLY A 22 -13.48 -9.74 9.46
N THR A 23 -12.59 -8.75 9.48
CA THR A 23 -12.53 -7.71 10.51
C THR A 23 -12.36 -6.34 9.85
N ASN A 24 -12.93 -5.31 10.48
CA ASN A 24 -12.78 -3.91 10.08
C ASN A 24 -11.64 -3.20 10.85
N GLU A 25 -10.83 -3.97 11.58
CA GLU A 25 -9.63 -3.45 12.20
C GLU A 25 -8.55 -3.22 11.14
N TRP A 26 -7.74 -2.19 11.36
CA TRP A 26 -6.62 -1.82 10.50
C TRP A 26 -5.79 -3.05 10.11
N PHE A 27 -5.62 -3.22 8.81
CA PHE A 27 -4.85 -4.32 8.22
C PHE A 27 -5.28 -5.73 8.68
N GLY A 28 -6.57 -5.94 8.96
CA GLY A 28 -7.05 -7.26 9.35
C GLY A 28 -6.54 -7.71 10.72
N SER A 29 -6.35 -6.76 11.65
CA SER A 29 -5.76 -6.99 12.98
C SER A 29 -4.33 -7.56 12.93
N LYS A 30 -3.58 -7.33 11.85
CA LYS A 30 -2.19 -7.80 11.72
C LYS A 30 -1.19 -6.71 12.05
N ASN A 31 -0.14 -7.11 12.75
CA ASN A 31 1.03 -6.27 12.96
C ASN A 31 1.80 -6.16 11.62
N ILE A 32 1.87 -4.95 11.07
CA ILE A 32 2.61 -4.67 9.83
C ILE A 32 3.77 -3.72 10.12
N LEU A 33 4.96 -4.10 9.66
CA LEU A 33 6.14 -3.25 9.67
C LEU A 33 6.39 -2.68 8.27
N PHE A 34 6.29 -1.37 8.12
CA PHE A 34 6.67 -0.68 6.88
C PHE A 34 8.13 -0.25 6.95
N ALA A 35 8.88 -0.54 5.88
CA ALA A 35 10.27 -0.12 5.73
C ALA A 35 10.51 0.48 4.34
N GLY A 36 11.13 1.65 4.30
CA GLY A 36 11.56 2.33 3.09
C GLY A 36 12.18 3.70 3.37
N TYR A 37 12.84 4.26 2.37
CA TYR A 37 13.49 5.56 2.45
C TYR A 37 12.71 6.58 1.61
N PHE A 38 11.94 7.46 2.28
CA PHE A 38 11.05 8.40 1.58
C PHE A 38 11.76 9.46 0.75
N LEU A 39 13.06 9.67 0.97
CA LEU A 39 13.89 10.54 0.12
C LEU A 39 14.46 9.82 -1.11
N GLN A 40 14.10 8.53 -1.31
CA GLN A 40 14.47 7.76 -2.51
C GLN A 40 13.49 8.04 -3.67
N LEU A 41 13.01 6.97 -4.32
CA LEU A 41 12.08 7.03 -5.42
C LEU A 41 10.65 7.15 -4.87
N PRO A 42 9.85 8.11 -5.36
CA PRO A 42 8.44 8.18 -5.04
C PRO A 42 7.67 7.06 -5.76
N PRO A 43 6.37 6.88 -5.46
CA PRO A 43 5.54 5.93 -6.17
C PRO A 43 5.47 6.26 -7.67
N VAL A 44 5.52 5.21 -8.49
CA VAL A 44 5.40 5.37 -9.95
C VAL A 44 4.00 5.88 -10.29
N ASN A 45 3.93 6.93 -11.12
CA ASN A 45 2.67 7.45 -11.61
C ASN A 45 2.06 6.47 -12.62
N GLY A 46 0.85 5.97 -12.35
CA GLY A 46 0.16 4.99 -13.21
C GLY A 46 -0.40 5.56 -14.52
N ARG A 47 -0.13 6.83 -14.83
CA ARG A 47 -0.50 7.42 -16.13
C ARG A 47 0.34 6.78 -17.25
N PRO A 48 -0.28 6.45 -18.40
CA PRO A 48 0.47 5.93 -19.52
C PRO A 48 1.50 6.95 -20.00
N VAL A 49 2.72 6.47 -20.24
CA VAL A 49 3.86 7.30 -20.68
C VAL A 49 3.70 7.73 -22.14
N PHE A 50 3.00 6.93 -22.94
CA PHE A 50 2.71 7.20 -24.34
C PHE A 50 1.19 7.34 -24.54
N LYS A 51 0.79 8.29 -25.39
CA LYS A 51 -0.60 8.50 -25.81
C LYS A 51 -0.99 7.55 -26.93
#